data_AF-A0A9P7BGQ3-F1
#
_entry.id   AF-A0A9P7BGQ3-F1
#
_cell.length_a   1.000
_cell.length_b   1.000
_cell.length_c   1.000
_cell.angle_alpha   90.00
_cell.angle_beta   90.00
_cell.angle_gamma   90.00
#
_symmetry.space_group_name_H-M   'P 1'
#
loop_
_entity.id
_entity.type
_entity.pdbx_description
1 polymer ?
#
loop_
_entity_poly.entity_id
_entity_poly.type
_entity_poly.pdbx_seq_one_letter_code
_entity_poly.pdbx_strand_id
1 'polypeptide(L)'
;MLARSILKNTARCTFGATTRAFHSSMSAKVDINAEIKCRELLEKLPNLEYLFQNEDGSKRTPSDAELKTIAYLNTYSKERKLSLFEQLFTFPKKYEDLYLENDQDLYKLKASSGLIIDKIPYEDTATGEIKWKVVRDGEEKEGWENIAHILFVPAFVFLAVTVFFRDDMDVTEWAKRELLYRVKAKAELENDTEVLDTFKKFGEDPTSYKFDLAGFDKNDDVIVERILSGEYDKLAKLKVKQSQIDA
;
A
#
# COMPACT_ATOMS: atom_id res chain seq x y z
N MET A 1 -53.65 13.20 45.07
CA MET A 1 -52.42 12.80 45.79
C MET A 1 -51.48 12.21 44.74
N LEU A 2 -50.76 13.02 43.96
CA LEU A 2 -49.43 13.60 44.21
C LEU A 2 -48.31 12.59 44.53
N ALA A 3 -47.34 12.58 43.59
CA ALA A 3 -45.90 12.39 43.74
C ALA A 3 -45.31 10.97 43.77
N ARG A 4 -44.52 10.66 42.72
CA ARG A 4 -43.07 10.33 42.74
C ARG A 4 -42.68 9.82 41.34
N SER A 5 -42.16 10.66 40.44
CA SER A 5 -40.72 10.91 40.20
C SER A 5 -39.87 9.63 40.10
N ILE A 6 -39.32 9.34 38.92
CA ILE A 6 -37.88 9.15 38.65
C ILE A 6 -37.67 9.16 37.13
N LEU A 7 -37.10 10.27 36.65
CA LEU A 7 -36.39 10.39 35.38
C LEU A 7 -35.02 9.71 35.52
N LYS A 8 -34.68 8.78 34.63
CA LYS A 8 -33.30 8.38 34.30
C LYS A 8 -33.26 8.11 32.79
N ASN A 9 -32.85 9.09 31.99
CA ASN A 9 -31.51 9.19 31.40
C ASN A 9 -31.06 7.91 30.68
N THR A 10 -31.29 7.87 29.37
CA THR A 10 -30.42 7.18 28.42
C THR A 10 -30.19 8.08 27.22
N ALA A 11 -28.91 8.26 26.93
CA ALA A 11 -28.37 9.26 26.04
C ALA A 11 -28.84 9.05 24.59
N ARG A 12 -29.40 10.11 24.00
CA ARG A 12 -29.44 10.25 22.54
C ARG A 12 -28.01 10.47 22.06
N CYS A 13 -27.39 9.42 21.50
CA CYS A 13 -26.24 9.59 20.62
C CYS A 13 -26.72 10.30 19.35
N THR A 14 -26.67 11.63 19.36
CA THR A 14 -26.70 12.42 18.13
C THR A 14 -25.43 12.10 17.35
N PHE A 15 -25.58 11.30 16.29
CA PHE A 15 -24.59 11.20 15.23
C PHE A 15 -24.50 12.56 14.52
N GLY A 16 -23.70 13.45 15.10
CA GLY A 16 -23.22 14.64 14.42
C GLY A 16 -22.27 14.21 13.32
N ALA A 17 -22.83 13.91 12.13
CA ALA A 17 -22.07 13.72 10.90
C ALA A 17 -21.42 15.05 10.53
N THR A 18 -20.30 15.35 11.18
CA THR A 18 -19.37 16.39 10.74
C THR A 18 -18.35 15.70 9.87
N THR A 19 -18.75 15.36 8.64
CA THR A 19 -17.84 14.93 7.56
C THR A 19 -17.02 16.15 7.12
N ARG A 20 -16.07 16.55 7.96
CA ARG A 20 -14.96 17.45 7.59
C ARG A 20 -13.70 16.60 7.44
N ALA A 21 -13.62 15.86 6.34
CA ALA A 21 -12.45 15.07 6.01
C ALA A 21 -12.24 14.99 4.50
N PHE A 22 -12.28 16.13 3.82
CA PHE A 22 -11.53 16.33 2.58
C PHE A 22 -11.07 17.78 2.60
N HIS A 23 -9.76 17.98 2.77
CA HIS A 23 -9.16 19.29 2.59
C HIS A 23 -9.46 19.74 1.17
N SER A 24 -10.34 20.72 1.02
CA SER A 24 -10.49 21.46 -0.24
C SER A 24 -9.23 22.29 -0.42
N SER A 25 -8.14 21.69 -0.89
CA SER A 25 -7.16 22.48 -1.62
C SER A 25 -7.93 23.05 -2.80
N MET A 26 -8.15 24.37 -2.81
CA MET A 26 -8.78 25.03 -3.94
C MET A 26 -8.02 24.59 -5.19
N SER A 27 -8.74 24.00 -6.15
CA SER A 27 -8.12 23.57 -7.37
C SER A 27 -7.42 24.78 -7.99
N ALA A 28 -6.12 24.67 -8.22
CA ALA A 28 -5.35 25.78 -8.76
C ALA A 28 -5.92 26.06 -10.15
N LYS A 29 -6.44 27.28 -10.36
CA LYS A 29 -6.96 27.66 -11.67
C LYS A 29 -5.82 27.58 -12.66
N VAL A 30 -5.94 26.69 -13.61
CA VAL A 30 -5.00 26.53 -14.72
C VAL A 30 -4.99 27.81 -15.53
N ASP A 31 -3.84 28.46 -15.62
CA ASP A 31 -3.66 29.64 -16.46
C ASP A 31 -3.21 29.22 -17.86
N ILE A 32 -4.18 29.18 -18.78
CA ILE A 32 -3.95 28.80 -20.18
C ILE A 32 -3.04 29.82 -20.88
N ASN A 33 -3.11 31.11 -20.52
CA ASN A 33 -2.27 32.13 -21.13
C ASN A 33 -0.80 31.94 -20.74
N ALA A 34 -0.55 31.48 -19.50
CA ALA A 34 0.78 31.13 -19.06
C ALA A 34 1.35 29.93 -19.83
N GLU A 35 0.53 28.91 -20.14
CA GLU A 35 0.94 27.77 -20.97
C GLU A 35 1.27 28.16 -22.41
N ILE A 36 0.49 29.06 -23.02
CA ILE A 36 0.78 29.59 -24.36
C ILE A 36 2.09 30.37 -24.35
N LYS A 37 2.28 31.26 -23.37
CA LYS A 37 3.53 32.02 -23.21
C LYS A 37 4.73 31.10 -22.95
N CYS A 38 4.54 30.02 -22.19
CA CYS A 38 5.57 29.02 -21.96
C CYS A 38 6.02 28.40 -23.29
N ARG A 39 5.08 28.00 -24.14
CA ARG A 39 5.35 27.45 -25.47
C ARG A 39 6.14 28.42 -26.35
N GLU A 40 5.71 29.68 -26.41
CA GLU A 40 6.42 30.73 -27.15
C GLU A 40 7.86 30.96 -26.66
N LEU A 41 8.13 30.79 -25.36
CA LEU A 41 9.47 30.94 -24.79
C LEU A 41 10.34 29.69 -25.03
N LEU A 42 9.75 28.50 -25.00
CA LEU A 42 10.43 27.24 -25.31
C LEU A 42 10.85 27.19 -26.78
N GLU A 43 10.00 27.63 -27.71
CA GLU A 43 10.31 27.66 -29.15
C GLU A 43 11.42 28.65 -29.52
N LYS A 44 11.64 29.69 -28.70
CA LYS A 44 12.73 30.65 -28.90
C LYS A 44 14.10 30.07 -28.55
N LEU A 45 14.15 28.97 -27.79
CA LEU A 45 15.41 28.35 -27.40
C LEU A 45 15.93 27.47 -28.55
N PRO A 46 17.25 27.55 -28.86
CA PRO A 46 17.82 26.82 -29.98
C PRO A 46 17.81 25.30 -29.78
N ASN A 47 18.02 24.84 -28.53
CA ASN A 47 17.99 23.42 -28.18
C ASN A 47 17.66 23.26 -26.69
N LEU A 48 16.69 22.43 -26.34
CA LEU A 48 16.24 22.20 -24.96
C LEU A 48 17.12 21.21 -24.20
N GLU A 49 17.68 20.20 -24.89
CA GLU A 49 18.47 19.13 -24.27
C GLU A 49 19.94 19.53 -24.09
N TYR A 50 20.45 20.46 -24.92
CA TYR A 50 21.86 20.83 -24.97
C TYR A 50 22.08 22.35 -24.87
N LEU A 51 21.38 23.03 -23.95
CA LEU A 51 21.44 24.50 -23.80
C LEU A 51 22.85 25.07 -23.60
N PHE A 52 23.73 24.32 -22.93
CA PHE A 52 25.09 24.74 -22.59
C PHE A 52 26.17 24.02 -23.42
N GLN A 53 25.78 23.40 -24.54
CA GLN A 53 26.71 22.75 -25.47
C GLN A 53 26.47 23.27 -26.90
N ASN A 54 27.56 23.40 -27.65
CA ASN A 54 27.48 23.61 -29.10
C ASN A 54 27.27 22.26 -29.80
N GLU A 55 26.96 22.28 -31.10
CA GLU A 55 26.82 21.07 -31.92
C GLU A 55 28.09 20.19 -31.90
N ASP A 56 29.26 20.81 -31.70
CA ASP A 56 30.56 20.14 -31.57
C ASP A 56 30.83 19.53 -30.18
N GLY A 57 29.88 19.65 -29.24
CA GLY A 57 30.03 19.18 -27.84
C GLY A 57 30.88 20.09 -26.94
N SER A 58 31.37 21.22 -27.45
CA SER A 58 32.08 22.22 -26.65
C SER A 58 31.12 23.01 -25.75
N LYS A 59 31.61 23.50 -24.60
CA LYS A 59 30.79 24.29 -23.66
C LYS A 59 30.37 25.62 -24.29
N ARG A 60 29.07 25.89 -24.33
CA ARG A 60 28.47 27.17 -24.74
C ARG A 60 28.12 27.99 -23.50
N THR A 61 28.38 29.29 -23.56
CA THR A 61 27.84 30.28 -22.62
C THR A 61 26.60 30.93 -23.24
N PRO A 62 25.39 30.66 -22.74
CA PRO A 62 24.18 31.33 -23.23
C PRO A 62 24.26 32.84 -22.99
N SER A 63 23.56 33.61 -23.82
CA SER A 63 23.43 35.05 -23.62
C SER A 63 22.61 35.38 -22.38
N ASP A 64 22.78 36.58 -21.81
CA ASP A 64 22.00 37.01 -20.63
C ASP A 64 20.48 36.99 -20.87
N ALA A 65 20.04 37.22 -22.11
CA ALA A 65 18.64 37.12 -22.49
C ALA A 65 18.14 35.66 -22.46
N GLU A 66 18.94 34.71 -22.97
CA GLU A 66 18.66 33.27 -22.90
C GLU A 66 18.66 32.78 -21.44
N LEU A 67 19.59 33.27 -20.61
CA LEU A 67 19.60 32.91 -19.19
C LEU A 67 18.36 33.41 -18.46
N LYS A 68 17.84 34.60 -18.81
CA LYS A 68 16.57 35.11 -18.25
C LYS A 68 15.39 34.21 -18.62
N THR A 69 15.29 33.78 -19.88
CA THR A 69 14.20 32.91 -20.31
C THR A 69 14.30 31.54 -19.64
N ILE A 70 15.49 30.95 -19.55
CA ILE A 70 15.72 29.69 -18.84
C ILE A 70 15.37 29.81 -17.36
N ALA A 71 15.76 30.91 -16.69
CA ALA A 71 15.45 31.15 -15.28
C ALA A 71 13.94 31.24 -15.02
N TYR A 72 13.23 31.97 -15.88
CA TYR A 72 11.77 32.08 -15.84
C TYR A 72 11.11 30.71 -16.02
N LEU A 73 11.53 29.94 -17.03
CA LEU A 73 10.96 28.61 -17.33
C LEU A 73 11.22 27.61 -16.20
N ASN A 74 12.39 27.63 -15.58
CA ASN A 74 12.70 26.79 -14.42
C ASN A 74 11.86 27.14 -13.19
N THR A 75 11.60 28.43 -12.98
CA THR A 75 10.74 28.90 -11.88
C THR A 75 9.29 28.50 -12.14
N TYR A 76 8.81 28.74 -13.37
CA TYR A 76 7.47 28.36 -13.82
C TYR A 76 7.24 26.84 -13.70
N SER A 77 8.19 26.01 -14.12
CA SER A 77 8.12 24.55 -14.00
C SER A 77 7.90 24.08 -12.56
N LYS A 78 8.46 24.77 -11.56
CA LYS A 78 8.29 24.42 -10.14
C LYS A 78 6.92 24.81 -9.58
N GLU A 79 6.35 25.90 -10.08
CA GLU A 79 5.03 26.41 -9.68
C GLU A 79 3.89 25.67 -10.38
N ARG A 80 4.14 25.17 -11.59
CA ARG A 80 3.24 24.38 -12.43
C ARG A 80 3.00 23.00 -11.81
N LYS A 81 2.12 22.93 -10.81
CA LYS A 81 1.67 21.67 -10.18
C LYS A 81 0.19 21.48 -10.44
N LEU A 82 -0.12 20.78 -11.52
CA LEU A 82 -1.44 20.18 -11.71
C LEU A 82 -1.46 18.81 -11.01
N SER A 83 -2.47 18.60 -10.18
CA SER A 83 -2.76 17.25 -9.69
C SER A 83 -3.27 16.38 -10.84
N LEU A 84 -2.92 15.09 -10.87
CA LEU A 84 -3.47 14.13 -11.84
C LEU A 84 -5.01 14.15 -11.87
N PHE A 85 -5.64 14.40 -10.72
CA PHE A 85 -7.09 14.52 -10.63
C PHE A 85 -7.60 15.80 -11.32
N GLU A 86 -6.89 16.91 -11.18
CA GLU A 86 -7.25 18.18 -11.84
C GLU A 86 -7.05 18.08 -13.36
N GLN A 87 -5.96 17.43 -13.79
CA GLN A 87 -5.68 17.16 -15.19
C GLN A 87 -6.79 16.31 -15.82
N LEU A 88 -7.24 15.26 -15.13
CA LEU A 88 -8.23 14.33 -15.68
C LEU A 88 -9.67 14.88 -15.66
N PHE A 89 -10.04 15.69 -14.65
CA PHE A 89 -11.44 16.07 -14.44
C PHE A 89 -11.75 17.56 -14.67
N THR A 90 -10.77 18.45 -14.52
CA THR A 90 -10.99 19.91 -14.52
C THR A 90 -10.32 20.62 -15.69
N PHE A 91 -9.21 20.07 -16.18
CA PHE A 91 -8.42 20.68 -17.25
C PHE A 91 -9.18 20.65 -18.60
N PRO A 92 -9.18 21.74 -19.38
CA PRO A 92 -9.85 21.75 -20.67
C PRO A 92 -9.11 20.86 -21.68
N LYS A 93 -9.77 19.80 -22.16
CA LYS A 93 -9.21 18.83 -23.14
C LYS A 93 -8.57 19.46 -24.38
N LYS A 94 -9.04 20.65 -24.80
CA LYS A 94 -8.50 21.36 -25.97
C LYS A 94 -7.03 21.79 -25.82
N TYR A 95 -6.54 21.92 -24.59
CA TYR A 95 -5.16 22.35 -24.29
C TYR A 95 -4.35 21.22 -23.64
N GLU A 96 -4.88 19.99 -23.61
CA GLU A 96 -4.24 18.86 -22.94
C GLU A 96 -2.92 18.50 -23.62
N ASP A 97 -2.93 18.44 -24.96
CA ASP A 97 -1.73 18.20 -25.76
C ASP A 97 -0.69 19.30 -25.54
N LEU A 98 -1.11 20.58 -25.54
CA LEU A 98 -0.22 21.72 -25.25
C LEU A 98 0.45 21.57 -23.88
N TYR A 99 -0.32 21.16 -22.87
CA TYR A 99 0.21 20.96 -21.53
C TYR A 99 1.21 19.80 -21.49
N LEU A 100 0.89 18.67 -22.11
CA LEU A 100 1.77 17.49 -22.14
C LEU A 100 3.08 17.76 -22.88
N GLU A 101 3.01 18.43 -24.03
CA GLU A 101 4.19 18.82 -24.82
C GLU A 101 5.08 19.79 -24.02
N ASN A 102 4.49 20.83 -23.44
CA ASN A 102 5.21 21.75 -22.56
C ASN A 102 5.85 21.03 -21.36
N ASP A 103 5.19 20.01 -20.79
CA ASP A 103 5.74 19.26 -19.66
C ASP A 103 6.99 18.48 -20.05
N GLN A 104 6.95 17.81 -21.20
CA GLN A 104 8.10 17.08 -21.73
C GLN A 104 9.27 18.01 -22.03
N ASP A 105 9.01 19.16 -22.63
CA ASP A 105 10.04 20.13 -23.00
C ASP A 105 10.65 20.82 -21.75
N LEU A 106 9.84 21.15 -20.75
CA LEU A 106 10.33 21.66 -19.47
C LEU A 106 11.14 20.61 -18.71
N TYR A 107 10.76 19.33 -18.78
CA TYR A 107 11.53 18.24 -18.17
C TYR A 107 12.92 18.12 -18.80
N LYS A 108 13.00 18.18 -20.14
CA LYS A 108 14.27 18.20 -20.88
C LYS A 108 15.14 19.41 -20.51
N LEU A 109 14.54 20.59 -20.42
CA LEU A 109 15.21 21.82 -20.03
C LEU A 109 15.73 21.77 -18.58
N LYS A 110 14.97 21.18 -17.66
CA LYS A 110 15.41 20.96 -16.27
C LYS A 110 16.60 20.00 -16.22
N ALA A 111 16.53 18.89 -16.96
CA ALA A 111 17.61 17.91 -17.03
C ALA A 111 18.90 18.52 -17.60
N SER A 112 18.80 19.27 -18.69
CA SER A 112 19.96 19.89 -19.35
C SER A 112 20.60 21.01 -18.51
N SER A 113 19.79 21.80 -17.80
CA SER A 113 20.27 22.86 -16.92
C SER A 113 20.98 22.36 -15.67
N GLY A 114 20.57 21.21 -15.12
CA GLY A 114 21.25 20.57 -13.99
C GLY A 114 22.58 19.91 -14.37
N LEU A 115 22.66 19.25 -15.53
CA LEU A 115 23.75 18.33 -15.86
C LEU A 115 25.15 18.97 -16.03
N ILE A 116 25.22 20.23 -16.49
CA ILE A 116 26.48 20.81 -16.97
C ILE A 116 27.12 21.77 -15.97
N ILE A 117 26.31 22.47 -15.17
CA ILE A 117 26.79 23.56 -14.29
C ILE A 117 26.54 23.23 -12.81
N ASP A 118 25.88 22.12 -12.47
CA ASP A 118 25.48 21.75 -11.09
C ASP A 118 24.64 22.87 -10.41
N LYS A 119 24.12 23.80 -11.23
CA LYS A 119 23.41 25.00 -10.82
C LYS A 119 22.31 25.28 -11.81
N ILE A 120 21.15 25.62 -11.28
CA ILE A 120 19.98 26.02 -12.06
C ILE A 120 19.76 27.51 -11.85
N PRO A 121 19.61 28.32 -12.92
CA PRO A 121 19.24 29.71 -12.77
C PRO A 121 17.76 29.81 -12.36
N TYR A 122 17.45 30.65 -11.38
CA TYR A 122 16.10 30.93 -10.92
C TYR A 122 15.87 32.43 -10.77
N GLU A 123 14.64 32.87 -10.97
CA GLU A 123 14.25 34.27 -10.77
C GLU A 123 13.87 34.47 -9.31
N ASP A 124 14.50 35.45 -8.64
CA ASP A 124 14.10 35.84 -7.29
C ASP A 124 12.81 36.65 -7.36
N THR A 125 11.73 36.13 -6.78
CA THR A 125 10.39 36.75 -6.82
C THR A 125 10.34 38.12 -6.14
N ALA A 126 11.32 38.44 -5.29
CA ALA A 126 11.39 39.74 -4.61
C ALA A 126 12.18 40.81 -5.39
N THR A 127 13.19 40.43 -6.19
CA THR A 127 14.10 41.39 -6.85
C THR A 127 14.09 41.32 -8.38
N GLY A 128 13.54 40.26 -8.97
CA GLY A 128 13.59 40.02 -10.42
C GLY A 128 15.01 39.74 -10.95
N GLU A 129 15.97 39.51 -10.05
CA GLU A 129 17.35 39.18 -10.41
C GLU A 129 17.50 37.68 -10.61
N ILE A 130 18.35 37.31 -11.59
CA ILE A 130 18.68 35.90 -11.84
C ILE A 130 19.75 35.48 -10.84
N LYS A 131 19.42 34.46 -10.05
CA LYS A 131 20.38 33.83 -9.12
C LYS A 131 20.61 32.39 -9.52
N TRP A 132 21.81 31.88 -9.22
CA TRP A 132 22.15 30.48 -9.46
C TRP A 132 21.93 29.71 -8.16
N LYS A 133 21.02 28.73 -8.18
CA LYS A 133 20.87 27.77 -7.08
C LYS A 133 21.72 26.55 -7.36
N VAL A 134 22.62 26.20 -6.44
CA VAL A 134 23.35 24.92 -6.48
C VAL A 134 22.35 23.79 -6.22
N VAL A 135 22.29 22.80 -7.10
CA VAL A 135 21.39 21.65 -6.95
C VAL A 135 22.23 20.45 -6.54
N ARG A 136 22.19 20.08 -5.26
CA ARG A 136 22.88 18.89 -4.76
C ARG A 136 21.90 17.74 -4.57
N ASP A 137 22.39 16.53 -4.77
CA ASP A 137 21.69 15.29 -4.42
C ASP A 137 21.26 15.34 -2.93
N GLY A 138 19.95 15.38 -2.68
CA GLY A 138 19.35 15.38 -1.34
C GLY A 138 18.40 16.53 -1.00
N GLU A 139 18.40 17.64 -1.75
CA GLU A 139 17.42 18.74 -1.53
C GLU A 139 16.10 18.55 -2.29
N GLU A 140 16.12 17.89 -3.45
CA GLU A 140 14.93 17.63 -4.25
C GLU A 140 14.40 16.21 -4.01
N LYS A 141 13.14 16.09 -3.57
CA LYS A 141 12.48 14.79 -3.39
C LYS A 141 12.28 14.13 -4.75
N GLU A 142 12.72 12.88 -4.89
CA GLU A 142 12.67 12.11 -6.15
C GLU A 142 11.26 11.61 -6.53
N GLY A 143 10.21 12.10 -5.86
CA GLY A 143 8.80 11.80 -6.16
C GLY A 143 8.32 10.41 -5.70
N TRP A 144 9.15 9.36 -5.86
CA TRP A 144 8.83 8.00 -5.42
C TRP A 144 8.84 7.85 -3.90
N GLU A 145 9.62 8.68 -3.19
CA GLU A 145 9.79 8.61 -1.74
C GLU A 145 8.45 8.67 -1.00
N ASN A 146 7.55 9.59 -1.39
CA ASN A 146 6.25 9.72 -0.73
C ASN A 146 5.41 8.46 -0.89
N ILE A 147 5.43 7.83 -2.07
CA ILE A 147 4.71 6.57 -2.32
C ILE A 147 5.32 5.44 -1.49
N ALA A 148 6.65 5.34 -1.46
CA ALA A 148 7.33 4.33 -0.68
C ALA A 148 7.03 4.46 0.82
N HIS A 149 7.15 5.67 1.38
CA HIS A 149 7.00 5.89 2.82
C HIS A 149 5.54 5.86 3.30
N ILE A 150 4.58 6.26 2.46
CA ILE A 150 3.15 6.31 2.84
C ILE A 150 2.43 5.01 2.53
N LEU A 151 2.78 4.33 1.44
CA LEU A 151 2.08 3.13 0.99
C LEU A 151 2.90 1.87 1.25
N PHE A 152 4.11 1.80 0.69
CA PHE A 152 4.88 0.56 0.67
C PHE A 152 5.36 0.16 2.06
N VAL A 153 5.99 1.06 2.80
CA VAL A 153 6.52 0.78 4.14
C VAL A 153 5.40 0.36 5.11
N PRO A 154 4.27 1.08 5.24
CA PRO A 154 3.18 0.65 6.11
C PRO A 154 2.55 -0.68 5.67
N ALA A 155 2.43 -0.94 4.37
CA ALA A 155 1.92 -2.22 3.86
C ALA A 155 2.82 -3.40 4.25
N PHE A 156 4.14 -3.24 4.17
CA PHE A 156 5.10 -4.27 4.59
C PHE A 156 5.11 -4.47 6.10
N VAL A 157 5.01 -3.39 6.89
CA VAL A 157 4.86 -3.48 8.34
C VAL A 157 3.57 -4.22 8.69
N PHE A 158 2.46 -3.90 8.01
CA PHE A 158 1.19 -4.60 8.19
C PHE A 158 1.31 -6.08 7.81
N LEU A 159 1.93 -6.41 6.68
CA LEU A 159 2.19 -7.79 6.28
C LEU A 159 2.98 -8.53 7.36
N ALA A 160 4.08 -7.96 7.85
CA ALA A 160 4.88 -8.56 8.90
C ALA A 160 4.04 -8.81 10.16
N VAL A 161 3.26 -7.82 10.62
CA VAL A 161 2.32 -7.99 11.73
C VAL A 161 1.33 -9.12 11.45
N THR A 162 0.72 -9.17 10.26
CA THR A 162 -0.19 -10.27 9.93
C THR A 162 0.50 -11.62 9.97
N VAL A 163 1.74 -11.76 9.50
CA VAL A 163 2.46 -13.04 9.56
C VAL A 163 2.80 -13.44 11.00
N PHE A 164 3.19 -12.49 11.86
CA PHE A 164 3.52 -12.78 13.26
C PHE A 164 2.29 -13.06 14.15
N PHE A 165 1.16 -12.40 13.88
CA PHE A 165 -0.09 -12.56 14.64
C PHE A 165 -1.09 -13.50 13.96
N ARG A 166 -0.71 -14.12 12.85
CA ARG A 166 -1.51 -15.15 12.22
C ARG A 166 -1.32 -16.44 13.01
N ASP A 167 -2.28 -16.71 13.89
CA ASP A 167 -2.47 -18.00 14.54
C ASP A 167 -2.95 -19.03 13.50
N ASP A 168 -2.07 -19.38 12.56
CA ASP A 168 -2.29 -20.50 11.67
C ASP A 168 -2.18 -21.79 12.47
N MET A 169 -3.29 -22.52 12.57
CA MET A 169 -3.26 -23.90 13.02
C MET A 169 -2.46 -24.71 12.02
N ASP A 170 -1.30 -25.22 12.43
CA ASP A 170 -0.47 -26.06 11.56
C ASP A 170 -1.31 -27.28 11.12
N VAL A 171 -1.09 -27.78 9.91
CA VAL A 171 -1.82 -28.94 9.35
C VAL A 171 -1.67 -30.15 10.28
N THR A 172 -0.53 -30.27 10.95
CA THR A 172 -0.28 -31.31 11.95
C THR A 172 -1.18 -31.16 13.18
N GLU A 173 -1.37 -29.94 13.69
CA GLU A 173 -2.24 -29.66 14.82
C GLU A 173 -3.71 -29.83 14.44
N TRP A 174 -4.09 -29.37 13.25
CA TRP A 174 -5.41 -29.58 12.69
C TRP A 174 -5.72 -31.06 12.54
N ALA A 175 -4.79 -31.85 11.96
CA ALA A 175 -4.97 -33.28 11.77
C ALA A 175 -5.10 -34.04 13.09
N LYS A 176 -4.34 -33.65 14.13
CA LYS A 176 -4.48 -34.20 15.48
C LYS A 176 -5.88 -33.92 16.05
N ARG A 177 -6.33 -32.67 15.99
CA ARG A 177 -7.68 -32.28 16.46
C ARG A 177 -8.77 -33.05 15.71
N GLU A 178 -8.67 -33.10 14.39
CA GLU A 178 -9.61 -33.83 13.53
C GLU A 178 -9.63 -35.34 13.83
N LEU A 179 -8.47 -35.95 14.08
CA LEU A 179 -8.39 -37.36 14.48
C LEU A 179 -9.13 -37.60 15.81
N LEU A 180 -8.91 -36.73 16.81
CA LEU A 180 -9.59 -36.83 18.10
C LEU A 180 -11.11 -36.65 17.98
N TYR A 181 -11.57 -35.71 17.13
CA TYR A 181 -12.99 -35.57 16.82
C TYR A 181 -13.58 -36.85 16.22
N ARG A 182 -12.85 -37.54 15.34
CA ARG A 182 -13.30 -38.81 14.74
C ARG A 182 -13.32 -39.95 15.75
N VAL A 183 -12.34 -40.02 16.64
CA VAL A 183 -12.30 -41.02 17.71
C VAL A 183 -13.50 -40.85 18.64
N LYS A 184 -13.78 -39.62 19.08
CA LYS A 184 -14.96 -39.31 19.89
C LYS A 184 -16.26 -39.68 19.18
N ALA A 185 -16.42 -39.27 17.92
CA ALA A 185 -17.63 -39.57 17.13
C ALA A 185 -17.85 -41.08 16.96
N LYS A 186 -16.78 -41.86 16.80
CA LYS A 186 -16.87 -43.33 16.72
C LYS A 186 -17.23 -43.95 18.07
N ALA A 187 -16.64 -43.46 19.16
CA ALA A 187 -16.96 -43.92 20.52
C ALA A 187 -18.43 -43.65 20.89
N GLU A 188 -19.01 -42.52 20.45
CA GLU A 188 -20.44 -42.22 20.61
C GLU A 188 -21.32 -43.21 19.84
N LEU A 189 -20.91 -43.64 18.64
CA LEU A 189 -21.66 -44.61 17.83
C LEU A 189 -21.56 -46.04 18.37
N GLU A 190 -20.40 -46.41 18.88
CA GLU A 190 -20.10 -47.76 19.40
C GLU A 190 -20.41 -47.92 20.89
N ASN A 191 -20.88 -46.85 21.57
CA ASN A 191 -21.11 -46.77 23.01
C ASN A 191 -19.87 -47.17 23.84
N ASP A 192 -18.69 -46.75 23.40
CA ASP A 192 -17.44 -47.00 24.14
C ASP A 192 -17.31 -46.03 25.32
N THR A 193 -17.74 -46.49 26.49
CA THR A 193 -17.78 -45.69 27.71
C THR A 193 -16.40 -45.27 28.20
N GLU A 194 -15.35 -46.05 27.91
CA GLU A 194 -13.99 -45.78 28.39
C GLU A 194 -13.37 -44.57 27.66
N VAL A 195 -13.58 -44.48 26.35
CA VAL A 195 -13.15 -43.35 25.53
C VAL A 195 -13.97 -42.09 25.85
N LEU A 196 -15.28 -42.23 26.05
CA LEU A 196 -16.14 -41.08 26.38
C LEU A 196 -15.82 -40.50 27.76
N ASP A 197 -15.52 -41.34 28.75
CA ASP A 197 -15.17 -40.88 30.09
C ASP A 197 -13.75 -40.29 30.14
N THR A 198 -12.83 -40.73 29.28
CA THR A 198 -11.53 -40.05 29.13
C THR A 198 -11.69 -38.66 28.51
N PHE A 199 -12.47 -38.50 27.43
CA PHE A 199 -12.76 -37.16 26.88
C PHE A 199 -13.43 -36.23 27.90
N LYS A 200 -14.41 -36.71 28.69
CA LYS A 200 -15.04 -35.89 29.74
C LYS A 200 -14.08 -35.39 30.81
N LYS A 201 -13.01 -36.14 31.12
CA LYS A 201 -11.99 -35.73 32.11
C LYS A 201 -11.11 -34.57 31.61
N PHE A 202 -10.85 -34.50 30.31
CA PHE A 202 -10.00 -33.46 29.71
C PHE A 202 -10.79 -32.23 29.22
N GLY A 203 -12.09 -32.39 29.00
CA GLY A 203 -13.01 -31.35 28.57
C GLY A 203 -13.91 -31.88 27.45
N GLU A 204 -15.19 -31.49 27.42
CA GLU A 204 -16.14 -31.98 26.41
C GLU A 204 -15.67 -31.71 24.96
N ASP A 205 -14.82 -30.70 24.77
CA ASP A 205 -14.18 -30.39 23.50
C ASP A 205 -12.87 -31.18 23.28
N PRO A 206 -12.74 -31.95 22.17
CA PRO A 206 -11.53 -32.70 21.83
C PRO A 206 -10.26 -31.85 21.66
N THR A 207 -10.39 -30.53 21.50
CA THR A 207 -9.28 -29.57 21.39
C THR A 207 -8.57 -29.30 22.72
N SER A 208 -9.20 -29.67 23.84
CA SER A 208 -8.64 -29.56 25.18
C SER A 208 -7.64 -30.69 25.51
N TYR A 209 -7.70 -31.80 24.78
CA TYR A 209 -6.79 -32.92 24.92
C TYR A 209 -5.40 -32.55 24.37
N LYS A 210 -4.40 -32.54 25.25
CA LYS A 210 -2.99 -32.30 24.91
C LYS A 210 -2.18 -33.54 25.24
N PHE A 211 -1.77 -34.25 24.20
CA PHE A 211 -0.84 -35.37 24.34
C PHE A 211 0.56 -34.86 24.68
N ASP A 212 1.06 -35.22 25.86
CA ASP A 212 2.44 -34.97 26.27
C ASP A 212 3.17 -36.31 26.48
N LEU A 213 4.20 -36.56 25.68
CA LEU A 213 4.98 -37.79 25.74
C LEU A 213 5.73 -37.94 27.08
N ALA A 214 6.08 -36.83 27.73
CA ALA A 214 6.79 -36.85 29.01
C ALA A 214 5.86 -37.17 30.20
N GLY A 215 4.54 -37.01 30.04
CA GLY A 215 3.53 -37.19 31.08
C GLY A 215 2.55 -38.33 30.82
N PHE A 216 2.88 -39.26 29.93
CA PHE A 216 1.98 -40.34 29.47
C PHE A 216 1.29 -41.06 30.64
N ASP A 217 -0.01 -40.82 30.80
CA ASP A 217 -0.85 -41.40 31.84
C ASP A 217 -1.78 -42.46 31.25
N LYS A 218 -2.36 -43.30 32.11
CA LYS A 218 -3.29 -44.38 31.74
C LYS A 218 -4.51 -43.90 30.94
N ASN A 219 -4.86 -42.62 31.05
CA ASN A 219 -5.98 -42.03 30.32
C ASN A 219 -5.63 -41.75 28.83
N ASP A 220 -4.36 -41.45 28.54
CA ASP A 220 -3.87 -41.26 27.16
C ASP A 220 -3.73 -42.61 26.45
N ASP A 221 -3.45 -43.67 27.22
CA ASP A 221 -3.32 -45.05 26.75
C ASP A 221 -4.60 -45.53 26.05
N VAL A 222 -5.77 -45.25 26.61
CA VAL A 222 -7.07 -45.66 26.04
C VAL A 222 -7.33 -44.99 24.68
N ILE A 223 -7.07 -43.69 24.56
CA ILE A 223 -7.29 -42.96 23.31
C ILE A 223 -6.30 -43.41 22.24
N VAL A 224 -5.02 -43.58 22.62
CA VAL A 224 -3.97 -44.03 21.72
C VAL A 224 -4.21 -45.48 21.27
N GLU A 225 -4.59 -46.38 22.17
CA GLU A 225 -4.95 -47.76 21.85
C GLU A 225 -6.10 -47.83 20.85
N ARG A 226 -7.11 -46.97 21.02
CA ARG A 226 -8.26 -46.90 20.10
C ARG A 226 -7.92 -46.28 18.77
N ILE A 227 -6.96 -45.36 18.71
CA ILE A 227 -6.38 -44.85 17.45
C ILE A 227 -5.60 -45.95 16.74
N LEU A 228 -4.77 -46.72 17.48
CA LEU A 228 -3.94 -47.78 16.90
C LEU A 228 -4.74 -48.99 16.41
N SER A 229 -5.84 -49.32 17.11
CA SER A 229 -6.72 -50.45 16.76
C SER A 229 -7.77 -50.10 15.70
N GLY A 230 -8.02 -48.81 15.46
CA GLY A 230 -9.09 -48.36 14.57
C GLY A 230 -8.60 -47.68 13.29
N GLU A 231 -9.38 -47.80 12.22
CA GLU A 231 -9.20 -47.03 10.99
C GLU A 231 -10.04 -45.74 11.02
N TYR A 232 -9.40 -44.59 11.22
CA TYR A 232 -10.06 -43.27 11.23
C TYR A 232 -9.73 -42.43 10.00
N ASP A 233 -8.79 -42.90 9.19
CA ASP A 233 -8.46 -42.28 7.92
C ASP A 233 -9.52 -42.65 6.86
N LYS A 234 -9.87 -41.68 6.01
CA LYS A 234 -10.88 -41.83 4.95
C LYS A 234 -10.24 -41.97 3.56
N LEU A 235 -8.92 -42.17 3.46
CA LEU A 235 -8.23 -42.34 2.18
C LEU A 235 -8.82 -43.46 1.31
N ALA A 236 -9.25 -44.59 1.88
CA ALA A 236 -9.86 -45.68 1.11
C ALA A 236 -11.16 -45.26 0.41
N LYS A 237 -11.97 -44.40 1.05
CA LYS A 237 -13.20 -43.85 0.47
C LYS A 237 -12.93 -42.86 -0.66
N LEU A 238 -11.72 -42.31 -0.75
CA LEU A 238 -11.31 -41.38 -1.80
C LEU A 238 -10.73 -42.13 -3.02
N LYS A 239 -10.25 -43.37 -2.85
CA LYS A 239 -9.66 -44.22 -3.91
C LYS A 239 -10.69 -45.01 -4.73
N VAL A 240 -11.88 -44.46 -4.98
CA VAL A 240 -13.02 -45.13 -5.64
C VAL A 240 -12.68 -45.67 -7.04
N LYS A 241 -11.82 -44.98 -7.78
CA LYS A 241 -11.42 -45.42 -9.13
C LYS A 241 -10.32 -46.49 -9.13
N GLN A 242 -9.45 -46.49 -8.13
CA GLN A 242 -8.38 -47.49 -8.02
C GLN A 242 -8.99 -48.88 -7.71
N SER A 243 -9.96 -48.93 -6.80
CA SER A 243 -10.71 -50.16 -6.47
C SER A 243 -11.54 -50.73 -7.64
N GLN A 244 -11.80 -49.95 -8.69
CA GLN A 244 -12.50 -50.41 -9.90
C GLN A 244 -11.54 -50.92 -10.99
N ILE A 245 -10.25 -50.61 -10.88
CA ILE A 245 -9.21 -51.06 -11.83
C ILE A 245 -8.60 -52.39 -11.38
N ASP A 246 -8.56 -52.62 -10.06
CA ASP A 246 -7.98 -53.83 -9.44
C ASP A 246 -9.03 -54.95 -9.20
N ALA A 247 -10.26 -54.81 -9.71
CA ALA A 247 -11.36 -55.79 -9.63
C ALA A 247 -11.73 -56.31 -11.03
#